data_AF-A0ABD1CGX7-F1
#
_entry.id   AF-A0ABD1CGX7-F1
#
_cell.length_a   1.000
_cell.length_b   1.000
_cell.length_c   1.000
_cell.angle_alpha   90.00
_cell.angle_beta   90.00
_cell.angle_gamma   90.00
#
_symmetry.space_group_name_H-M   'P 1'
#
loop_
_entity.id
_entity.type
_entity.pdbx_description
1 polymer ?
#
loop_
_entity_poly.entity_id
_entity_poly.type
_entity_poly.pdbx_seq_one_letter_code
_entity_poly.pdbx_strand_id
1 'polypeptide(L)'
;MTSVWLGRLRLALERFEQQLPSWFGFPTGSGFPPAGAFALAGIEGGHRSASNPDPFSLKALLGDGILWAVPKHRRTLEKRLKRKFGTPDYKLKILTPKTHLRMCATCGDDHEVGVLCPTCYGKVKAETEQMQEKIQAQLGLAPVDREVVVLYDRERDEQPAEFWQGKRIVEMEKSRPVWFGKNLLQRSTQPATTDSAEVIKPETEKLG
;
A
#
# COMPACT_ATOMS: atom_id res chain seq x y z
N MET A 1 58.93 29.38 -9.64
CA MET A 1 57.86 28.59 -10.30
C MET A 1 56.97 27.80 -9.33
N THR A 2 57.35 27.65 -8.06
CA THR A 2 56.61 26.84 -7.06
C THR A 2 55.44 27.57 -6.37
N SER A 3 55.42 28.91 -6.33
CA SER A 3 54.37 29.69 -5.64
C SER A 3 53.04 29.75 -6.40
N VAL A 4 53.07 29.78 -7.74
CA VAL A 4 51.87 29.83 -8.58
C VAL A 4 51.10 28.50 -8.52
N TRP A 5 51.82 27.38 -8.40
CA TRP A 5 51.23 26.05 -8.26
C TRP A 5 50.56 25.86 -6.90
N LEU A 6 51.18 26.36 -5.83
CA LEU A 6 50.58 26.33 -4.48
C LEU A 6 49.29 27.18 -4.43
N GLY A 7 49.28 28.34 -5.08
CA GLY A 7 48.07 29.17 -5.17
C GLY A 7 46.94 28.53 -5.97
N ARG A 8 47.27 27.85 -7.08
CA ARG A 8 46.29 27.11 -7.89
C ARG A 8 45.74 25.86 -7.19
N LEU A 9 46.58 25.15 -6.44
CA LEU A 9 46.16 24.02 -5.61
C LEU A 9 45.24 24.46 -4.48
N ARG A 10 45.54 25.59 -3.84
CA ARG A 10 44.69 26.18 -2.80
C ARG A 10 43.32 26.58 -3.36
N LEU A 11 43.27 27.25 -4.50
CA LEU A 11 42.01 27.60 -5.17
C LEU A 11 41.21 26.36 -5.64
N ALA A 12 41.89 25.29 -6.03
CA ALA A 12 41.24 24.03 -6.39
C ALA A 12 40.65 23.32 -5.16
N LEU A 13 41.35 23.34 -4.03
CA LEU A 13 40.85 22.81 -2.75
C LEU A 13 39.67 23.63 -2.22
N GLU A 14 39.74 24.96 -2.26
CA GLU A 14 38.63 25.84 -1.85
C GLU A 14 37.37 25.61 -2.72
N ARG A 15 37.53 25.35 -4.03
CA ARG A 15 36.41 24.99 -4.93
C ARG A 15 35.87 23.59 -4.67
N PHE A 16 36.73 22.65 -4.31
CA PHE A 16 36.33 21.29 -3.96
C PHE A 16 35.51 21.28 -2.66
N GLU A 17 35.95 22.01 -1.63
CA GLU A 17 35.21 22.18 -0.37
C GLU A 17 33.81 22.78 -0.58
N GLN A 18 33.65 23.72 -1.52
CA GLN A 18 32.35 24.29 -1.88
C GLN A 18 31.42 23.30 -2.62
N GLN A 19 31.97 22.28 -3.29
CA GLN A 19 31.18 21.27 -4.02
C GLN A 19 30.86 20.02 -3.19
N LEU A 20 31.62 19.72 -2.14
CA LEU A 20 31.37 18.58 -1.23
C LEU A 20 29.93 18.47 -0.70
N PRO A 21 29.23 19.57 -0.34
CA PRO A 21 27.83 19.50 0.14
C PRO A 21 26.85 19.01 -0.93
N SER A 22 27.13 19.28 -2.21
CA SER A 22 26.29 18.82 -3.33
C SER A 22 26.50 17.34 -3.66
N TRP A 23 27.68 16.80 -3.35
CA TRP A 23 28.04 15.43 -3.68
C TRP A 23 27.72 14.44 -2.56
N PHE A 24 27.79 14.86 -1.31
CA PHE A 24 27.51 14.02 -0.14
C PHE A 24 26.13 14.22 0.50
N GLY A 25 25.26 15.05 -0.08
CA GLY A 25 23.83 15.09 0.27
C GLY A 25 23.52 15.21 1.77
N PHE A 26 24.35 15.94 2.52
CA PHE A 26 24.18 16.09 3.96
C PHE A 26 23.02 17.07 4.23
N PRO A 27 21.98 16.67 4.99
CA PRO A 27 20.82 17.52 5.22
C PRO A 27 21.08 18.43 6.42
N THR A 28 21.67 19.61 6.21
CA THR A 28 21.50 20.69 7.18
C THR A 28 20.12 21.30 6.93
N GLY A 29 19.17 20.85 7.75
CA GLY A 29 17.80 21.32 7.73
C GLY A 29 17.67 22.82 8.04
N SER A 30 16.46 23.30 7.75
CA SER A 30 15.91 24.65 7.92
C SER A 30 16.21 25.62 6.77
N GLY A 31 15.19 25.79 5.94
CA GLY A 31 15.19 26.69 4.81
C GLY A 31 15.26 28.15 5.25
N PHE A 32 16.36 28.80 4.90
CA PHE A 32 16.41 30.21 4.54
C PHE A 32 17.78 30.45 3.88
N PRO A 33 17.89 31.09 2.71
CA PRO A 33 19.21 31.49 2.19
C PRO A 33 19.85 32.50 3.15
N PRO A 34 21.19 32.47 3.33
CA PRO A 34 21.87 33.41 4.23
C PRO A 34 21.54 34.86 3.86
N ALA A 35 21.13 35.63 4.86
CA ALA A 35 20.77 37.03 4.72
C ALA A 35 21.93 37.81 4.11
N GLY A 36 21.69 38.42 2.95
CA GLY A 36 22.65 39.28 2.25
C GLY A 36 23.07 38.80 0.86
N ALA A 37 22.77 37.56 0.47
CA ALA A 37 22.99 37.10 -0.90
C ALA A 37 21.75 37.40 -1.76
N PHE A 38 21.72 38.58 -2.38
CA PHE A 38 20.86 38.79 -3.55
C PHE A 38 21.26 37.73 -4.59
N ALA A 39 20.40 36.73 -4.79
CA ALA A 39 20.53 35.81 -5.89
C ALA A 39 20.22 36.55 -7.20
N LEU A 40 21.20 37.32 -7.70
CA LEU A 40 21.41 37.35 -9.14
C LEU A 40 21.88 35.94 -9.49
N ALA A 41 20.91 35.03 -9.67
CA ALA A 41 21.13 33.89 -10.53
C ALA A 41 21.60 34.52 -11.85
N GLY A 42 22.90 34.44 -12.09
CA GLY A 42 23.48 34.78 -13.37
C GLY A 42 22.67 33.99 -14.38
N ILE A 43 21.78 34.67 -15.08
CA ILE A 43 21.46 34.29 -16.44
C ILE A 43 22.84 34.39 -17.08
N GLU A 44 23.52 33.26 -17.22
CA GLU A 44 24.56 33.15 -18.21
C GLU A 44 23.88 33.65 -19.48
N GLY A 45 24.19 34.90 -19.82
CA GLY A 45 23.95 35.48 -21.11
C GLY A 45 24.84 34.71 -22.08
N GLY A 46 24.55 33.43 -22.25
CA GLY A 46 24.52 32.87 -23.57
C GLY A 46 23.61 33.81 -24.33
N HIS A 47 24.23 34.79 -24.99
CA HIS A 47 23.73 35.31 -26.23
C HIS A 47 23.32 34.06 -26.99
N ARG A 48 22.03 33.70 -26.92
CA ARG A 48 21.41 32.96 -28.00
C ARG A 48 21.88 33.77 -29.19
N SER A 49 22.76 33.19 -30.01
CA SER A 49 23.03 33.77 -31.31
C SER A 49 21.66 34.15 -31.82
N ALA A 50 21.45 35.43 -32.08
CA ALA A 50 20.26 35.85 -32.80
C ALA A 50 20.42 35.16 -34.15
N SER A 51 19.99 33.90 -34.23
CA SER A 51 19.81 33.19 -35.46
C SER A 51 19.01 34.17 -36.29
N ASN A 52 19.58 34.57 -37.44
CA ASN A 52 18.89 35.40 -38.41
C ASN A 52 17.44 34.90 -38.45
N PRO A 53 16.43 35.77 -38.22
CA PRO A 53 15.05 35.29 -38.20
C PRO A 53 14.84 34.58 -39.54
N ASP A 54 14.60 33.27 -39.50
CA ASP A 54 14.36 32.50 -40.71
C ASP A 54 13.30 33.25 -41.52
N PRO A 55 13.48 33.40 -42.85
CA PRO A 55 12.52 34.13 -43.66
C PRO A 55 11.14 33.53 -43.42
N PHE A 56 10.18 34.39 -43.06
CA PHE A 56 8.81 33.99 -42.72
C PHE A 56 8.28 32.99 -43.75
N SER A 57 8.30 31.71 -43.38
CA SER A 57 7.94 30.62 -44.26
C SER A 57 6.55 30.16 -43.88
N LEU A 58 5.63 30.21 -44.85
CA LEU A 58 4.27 29.67 -44.66
C LEU A 58 4.32 28.19 -44.25
N LYS A 59 5.35 27.43 -44.67
CA LYS A 59 5.55 26.04 -44.26
C LYS A 59 5.92 25.90 -42.78
N ALA A 60 6.73 26.81 -42.24
CA ALA A 60 7.06 26.84 -40.81
C ALA A 60 5.84 27.26 -39.97
N LEU A 61 5.03 28.21 -40.46
CA LEU A 61 3.80 28.64 -39.79
C LEU A 61 2.70 27.58 -39.82
N LEU A 62 2.60 26.79 -40.89
CA LEU A 62 1.68 25.65 -40.97
C LEU A 62 2.15 24.44 -40.14
N GLY A 63 3.48 24.23 -40.05
CA GLY A 63 4.09 23.12 -39.32
C GLY A 63 4.04 23.31 -37.80
N ASP A 64 4.45 24.48 -37.31
CA ASP A 64 4.59 24.76 -35.87
C ASP A 64 3.45 25.63 -35.30
N GLY A 65 2.70 26.33 -36.15
CA GLY A 65 1.75 27.38 -35.71
C GLY A 65 0.30 26.95 -35.51
N ILE A 66 -0.12 25.78 -36.01
CA ILE A 66 -1.52 25.33 -35.96
C ILE A 66 -1.63 24.02 -35.18
N LEU A 67 -1.72 24.16 -33.86
CA LEU A 67 -2.01 23.05 -32.96
C LEU A 67 -3.53 22.76 -32.98
N TRP A 68 -3.91 21.65 -33.62
CA TRP A 68 -5.30 21.18 -33.65
C TRP A 68 -5.72 20.71 -32.25
N ALA A 69 -7.00 20.89 -31.90
CA ALA A 69 -7.60 20.52 -30.61
C ALA A 69 -7.03 21.24 -29.34
N VAL A 70 -6.36 22.38 -29.49
CA VAL A 70 -5.95 23.23 -28.35
C VAL A 70 -7.14 24.03 -27.80
N PRO A 71 -7.27 24.18 -26.46
CA PRO A 71 -8.30 25.03 -25.87
C PRO A 71 -8.22 26.47 -26.40
N LYS A 72 -9.23 26.88 -27.18
CA LYS A 72 -9.26 28.22 -27.78
C LYS A 72 -9.34 29.34 -26.74
N HIS A 73 -9.97 29.06 -25.59
CA HIS A 73 -10.12 30.03 -24.49
C HIS A 73 -9.84 29.39 -23.13
N ARG A 74 -9.27 30.19 -22.22
CA ARG A 74 -9.12 29.83 -20.82
C ARG A 74 -10.51 29.66 -20.18
N ARG A 75 -10.73 28.53 -19.52
CA ARG A 75 -11.97 28.29 -18.77
C ARG A 75 -12.06 29.27 -17.58
N THR A 76 -13.25 29.84 -17.38
CA THR A 76 -13.57 30.67 -16.22
C THR A 76 -13.45 29.87 -14.91
N LEU A 77 -13.30 30.58 -13.78
CA LEU A 77 -13.24 29.94 -12.47
C LEU A 77 -14.51 29.13 -12.17
N GLU A 78 -15.68 29.69 -12.49
CA GLU A 78 -16.97 29.01 -12.33
C GLU A 78 -17.02 27.67 -13.08
N LYS A 79 -16.65 27.65 -14.37
CA LYS A 79 -16.60 26.41 -15.17
C LYS A 79 -15.62 25.39 -14.60
N ARG A 80 -14.50 25.85 -14.03
CA ARG A 80 -13.50 24.99 -13.40
C ARG A 80 -14.03 24.39 -12.10
N LEU A 81 -14.69 25.20 -11.27
CA LEU A 81 -15.28 24.78 -10.00
C LEU A 81 -16.44 23.81 -10.22
N LYS A 82 -17.39 24.11 -11.11
CA LYS A 82 -18.48 23.19 -11.48
C LYS A 82 -17.97 21.83 -11.98
N ARG A 83 -16.82 21.79 -12.68
CA ARG A 83 -16.20 20.53 -13.13
C ARG A 83 -15.48 19.75 -12.02
N LYS A 84 -15.09 20.41 -10.93
CA LYS A 84 -14.39 19.80 -9.78
C LYS A 84 -15.39 19.39 -8.68
N PHE A 85 -16.31 20.28 -8.35
CA PHE A 85 -17.25 20.22 -7.23
C PHE A 85 -18.70 20.37 -7.70
N GLY A 86 -19.02 19.79 -8.86
CA GLY A 86 -20.38 19.85 -9.42
C GLY A 86 -21.40 19.15 -8.53
N THR A 87 -22.69 19.38 -8.80
CA THR A 87 -23.81 18.72 -8.12
C THR A 87 -24.00 17.27 -8.61
N PRO A 88 -24.69 16.42 -7.83
CA PRO A 88 -25.01 15.04 -8.22
C PRO A 88 -25.76 14.94 -9.56
N ASP A 89 -26.57 15.94 -9.91
CA ASP A 89 -27.30 16.00 -11.20
C ASP A 89 -26.38 16.08 -12.43
N TYR A 90 -25.10 16.43 -12.24
CA TYR A 90 -24.08 16.41 -13.28
C TYR A 90 -23.09 15.26 -13.06
N LYS A 91 -21.79 15.58 -13.00
CA LYS A 91 -20.70 14.63 -12.72
C LYS A 91 -20.07 15.00 -11.38
N LEU A 92 -20.59 14.41 -10.30
CA LEU A 92 -20.02 14.53 -8.97
C LEU A 92 -18.68 13.79 -8.91
N LYS A 93 -17.61 14.50 -8.55
CA LYS A 93 -16.26 13.93 -8.35
C LYS A 93 -15.85 13.92 -6.88
N ILE A 94 -16.74 14.37 -6.02
CA ILE A 94 -16.51 14.41 -4.58
C ILE A 94 -16.74 12.99 -4.05
N LEU A 95 -15.99 12.64 -3.01
CA LEU A 95 -16.16 11.38 -2.31
C LEU A 95 -17.56 11.35 -1.67
N THR A 96 -18.34 10.33 -1.99
CA THR A 96 -19.64 10.09 -1.36
C THR A 96 -19.46 9.33 -0.06
N PRO A 97 -20.18 9.68 1.01
CA PRO A 97 -20.13 8.91 2.25
C PRO A 97 -20.63 7.49 2.01
N LYS A 98 -19.99 6.50 2.65
CA LYS A 98 -20.43 5.11 2.62
C LYS A 98 -21.54 4.92 3.66
N THR A 99 -22.68 4.40 3.24
CA THR A 99 -23.86 4.18 4.10
C THR A 99 -23.94 2.77 4.70
N HIS A 100 -23.09 1.85 4.24
CA HIS A 100 -23.11 0.42 4.58
C HIS A 100 -22.03 0.04 5.60
N LEU A 101 -21.63 0.97 6.47
CA LEU A 101 -20.71 0.69 7.58
C LEU A 101 -21.53 0.24 8.80
N ARG A 102 -21.13 -0.87 9.42
CA ARG A 102 -21.75 -1.45 10.61
C ARG A 102 -20.69 -1.80 11.64
N MET A 103 -21.06 -1.79 12.91
CA MET A 103 -20.18 -2.23 13.99
C MET A 103 -20.17 -3.75 14.06
N CYS A 104 -18.99 -4.36 14.24
CA CYS A 104 -18.84 -5.79 14.41
C CYS A 104 -19.37 -6.23 15.78
N ALA A 105 -20.16 -7.30 15.83
CA ALA A 105 -20.70 -7.84 17.08
C ALA A 105 -19.61 -8.40 18.03
N THR A 106 -18.47 -8.83 17.50
CA THR A 106 -17.42 -9.48 18.28
C THR A 106 -16.40 -8.50 18.87
N CYS A 107 -15.92 -7.55 18.08
CA CYS A 107 -14.88 -6.60 18.51
C CYS A 107 -15.36 -5.15 18.66
N GLY A 108 -16.53 -4.80 18.11
CA GLY A 108 -17.03 -3.43 18.10
C GLY A 108 -16.45 -2.53 17.00
N ASP A 109 -15.50 -3.01 16.20
CA ASP A 109 -14.92 -2.21 15.10
C ASP A 109 -15.88 -2.07 13.91
N ASP A 110 -15.78 -0.96 13.18
CA ASP A 110 -16.54 -0.74 11.97
C ASP A 110 -16.05 -1.65 10.82
N HIS A 111 -17.01 -2.23 10.10
CA HIS A 111 -16.77 -3.02 8.89
C HIS A 111 -17.85 -2.75 7.85
N GLU A 112 -17.53 -3.08 6.59
CA GLU A 112 -18.46 -2.95 5.47
C GLU A 112 -19.40 -4.17 5.42
N VAL A 113 -20.68 -3.93 5.16
CA VAL A 113 -21.65 -5.01 4.96
C VAL A 113 -21.22 -5.87 3.77
N GLY A 114 -21.17 -7.20 3.97
CA GLY A 114 -20.71 -8.16 2.96
C GLY A 114 -19.20 -8.44 2.99
N VAL A 115 -18.44 -7.74 3.83
CA VAL A 115 -17.00 -7.97 4.02
C VAL A 115 -16.76 -8.42 5.47
N LEU A 116 -15.86 -9.38 5.67
CA LEU A 116 -15.47 -9.81 7.01
C LEU A 116 -14.78 -8.66 7.75
N CYS A 117 -14.99 -8.57 9.07
CA CYS A 117 -14.32 -7.56 9.89
C CYS A 117 -12.79 -7.71 9.78
N PRO A 118 -12.05 -6.65 9.41
CA PRO A 118 -10.62 -6.74 9.16
C PRO A 118 -9.83 -7.06 10.43
N THR A 119 -10.25 -6.55 11.59
CA THR A 119 -9.58 -6.82 12.87
C THR A 119 -9.73 -8.27 13.31
N CYS A 120 -10.95 -8.80 13.27
CA CYS A 120 -11.20 -10.21 13.59
C CYS A 120 -10.49 -11.13 12.62
N TYR A 121 -10.57 -10.84 11.32
CA TYR A 121 -9.86 -11.60 10.29
C TYR A 121 -8.34 -11.55 10.49
N GLY A 122 -7.79 -10.39 10.84
CA GLY A 122 -6.36 -10.23 11.13
C GLY A 122 -5.88 -11.12 12.29
N LYS A 123 -6.69 -11.26 13.35
CA LYS A 123 -6.40 -12.18 14.48
C LYS A 123 -6.36 -13.64 14.03
N VAL A 124 -7.35 -14.05 13.22
CA VAL A 124 -7.40 -15.41 12.66
C VAL A 124 -6.20 -15.65 11.76
N LYS A 125 -5.90 -14.71 10.87
CA LYS A 125 -4.79 -14.78 9.94
C LYS A 125 -3.46 -14.97 10.66
N ALA A 126 -3.17 -14.13 11.65
CA ALA A 126 -1.93 -14.20 12.43
C ALA A 126 -1.76 -15.54 13.15
N GLU A 127 -2.85 -16.10 13.68
CA GLU A 127 -2.82 -17.42 14.32
C GLU A 127 -2.57 -18.52 13.28
N THR A 128 -3.27 -18.49 12.15
CA THR A 128 -3.08 -19.49 11.09
C THR A 128 -1.71 -19.40 10.42
N GLU A 129 -1.12 -18.22 10.32
CA GLU A 129 0.26 -18.03 9.82
C GLU A 129 1.26 -18.73 10.75
N GLN A 130 1.12 -18.56 12.07
CA GLN A 130 1.96 -19.26 13.05
C GLN A 130 1.76 -20.78 13.01
N MET A 131 0.52 -21.25 12.81
CA MET A 131 0.23 -22.67 12.62
C MET A 131 0.93 -23.19 11.35
N GLN A 132 0.83 -22.47 10.24
CA GLN A 132 1.46 -22.84 8.97
C GLN A 132 2.98 -22.91 9.07
N GLU A 133 3.61 -21.95 9.75
CA GLU A 133 5.06 -21.95 10.00
C GLU A 133 5.48 -23.20 10.78
N LYS A 134 4.75 -23.57 11.84
CA LYS A 134 5.02 -24.78 12.62
C LYS A 134 4.80 -26.06 11.81
N ILE A 135 3.73 -26.10 11.01
CA ILE A 135 3.45 -27.21 10.10
C ILE A 135 4.59 -27.38 9.09
N GLN A 136 5.04 -26.29 8.47
CA GLN A 136 6.15 -26.30 7.51
C GLN A 136 7.46 -26.77 8.16
N ALA A 137 7.76 -26.29 9.37
CA ALA A 137 8.95 -26.71 10.11
C ALA A 137 8.96 -28.21 10.44
N GLN A 138 7.81 -28.80 10.78
CA GLN A 138 7.70 -30.22 11.14
C GLN A 138 7.56 -31.17 9.95
N LEU A 139 6.90 -30.73 8.87
CA LEU A 139 6.72 -31.54 7.66
C LEU A 139 7.96 -31.50 6.75
N GLY A 140 8.64 -30.36 6.70
CA GLY A 140 9.72 -30.10 5.74
C GLY A 140 9.22 -30.25 4.31
N LEU A 141 9.97 -30.98 3.48
CA LEU A 141 9.66 -31.25 2.06
C LEU A 141 8.90 -32.56 1.85
N ALA A 142 8.53 -33.28 2.92
CA ALA A 142 7.88 -34.57 2.80
C ALA A 142 6.39 -34.41 2.41
N PRO A 143 5.86 -35.26 1.52
CA PRO A 143 4.44 -35.28 1.21
C PRO A 143 3.60 -35.60 2.46
N VAL A 144 2.36 -35.10 2.47
CA VAL A 144 1.43 -35.27 3.60
C VAL A 144 0.53 -36.47 3.33
N ASP A 145 0.93 -37.64 3.82
CA ASP A 145 0.17 -38.89 3.64
C ASP A 145 -0.95 -39.09 4.68
N ARG A 146 -0.91 -38.31 5.77
CA ARG A 146 -1.78 -38.46 6.95
C ARG A 146 -2.38 -37.13 7.36
N GLU A 147 -3.54 -37.17 8.02
CA GLU A 147 -4.20 -35.98 8.54
C GLU A 147 -3.31 -35.25 9.56
N VAL A 148 -3.22 -33.92 9.42
CA VAL A 148 -2.45 -33.06 10.31
C VAL A 148 -3.38 -32.47 11.36
N VAL A 149 -3.08 -32.72 12.64
CA VAL A 149 -3.84 -32.16 13.76
C VAL A 149 -2.94 -31.19 14.52
N VAL A 150 -3.42 -29.97 14.70
CA VAL A 150 -2.74 -28.95 15.50
C VAL A 150 -3.24 -29.02 16.94
N LEU A 151 -2.32 -29.27 17.86
CA LEU A 151 -2.54 -29.34 19.30
C LEU A 151 -1.99 -28.09 19.98
N TYR A 152 -2.80 -27.49 20.85
CA TYR A 152 -2.34 -26.44 21.75
C TYR A 152 -1.91 -27.03 23.09
N ASP A 153 -1.29 -26.19 23.93
CA ASP A 153 -0.85 -26.58 25.27
C ASP A 153 -1.99 -27.20 26.08
N ARG A 154 -1.68 -28.30 26.78
CA ARG A 154 -2.58 -29.06 27.67
C ARG A 154 -3.74 -29.79 26.99
N GLU A 155 -3.82 -29.82 25.66
CA GLU A 155 -4.88 -30.55 24.94
C GLU A 155 -4.54 -32.02 24.67
N ARG A 156 -3.27 -32.42 24.85
CA ARG A 156 -2.79 -33.77 24.56
C ARG A 156 -3.43 -34.84 25.46
N ASP A 157 -3.68 -34.49 26.72
CA ASP A 157 -4.10 -35.43 27.77
C ASP A 157 -5.61 -35.70 27.77
N GLU A 158 -6.40 -34.94 26.99
CA GLU A 158 -7.86 -35.04 27.02
C GLU A 158 -8.41 -36.17 26.14
N GLN A 159 -7.66 -36.67 25.15
CA GLN A 159 -8.15 -37.66 24.19
C GLN A 159 -7.45 -39.01 24.32
N PRO A 160 -8.17 -40.13 24.10
CA PRO A 160 -7.60 -41.48 24.20
C PRO A 160 -6.48 -41.68 23.18
N ALA A 161 -5.47 -42.46 23.55
CA ALA A 161 -4.29 -42.76 22.72
C ALA A 161 -4.65 -43.32 21.32
N GLU A 162 -5.79 -44.00 21.21
CA GLU A 162 -6.32 -44.54 19.96
C GLU A 162 -6.67 -43.47 18.92
N PHE A 163 -7.16 -42.30 19.36
CA PHE A 163 -7.53 -41.20 18.45
C PHE A 163 -6.32 -40.62 17.71
N TRP A 164 -5.15 -40.69 18.35
CA TRP A 164 -3.89 -40.17 17.83
C TRP A 164 -3.21 -41.13 16.86
N GLN A 165 -3.63 -42.40 16.82
CA GLN A 165 -3.05 -43.38 15.92
C GLN A 165 -3.38 -43.01 14.47
N GLY A 166 -2.33 -42.82 13.67
CA GLY A 166 -2.47 -42.51 12.24
C GLY A 166 -2.59 -41.01 11.90
N LYS A 167 -2.61 -40.10 12.88
CA LYS A 167 -2.59 -38.64 12.64
C LYS A 167 -1.21 -38.07 12.92
N ARG A 168 -0.82 -37.02 12.19
CA ARG A 168 0.43 -36.29 12.41
C ARG A 168 0.15 -35.10 13.31
N ILE A 169 0.80 -35.09 14.47
CA ILE A 169 0.55 -34.12 15.53
C ILE A 169 1.53 -32.97 15.42
N VAL A 170 1.02 -31.75 15.31
CA VAL A 170 1.79 -30.51 15.35
C VAL A 170 1.48 -29.77 16.64
N GLU A 171 2.45 -29.69 17.53
CA GLU A 171 2.30 -29.07 18.84
C GLU A 171 2.58 -27.56 18.77
N MET A 172 1.75 -26.80 19.47
CA MET A 172 1.90 -25.36 19.63
C MET A 172 2.03 -25.00 21.10
N GLU A 173 3.17 -24.39 21.46
CA GLU A 173 3.54 -23.83 22.78
C GLU A 173 2.67 -22.66 23.27
N LYS A 174 1.41 -22.57 22.84
CA LYS A 174 0.47 -21.54 23.26
C LYS A 174 -0.81 -22.19 23.75
N SER A 175 -1.55 -21.49 24.60
CA SER A 175 -2.92 -21.88 24.93
C SER A 175 -3.87 -21.59 23.76
N ARG A 176 -4.88 -22.44 23.60
CA ARG A 176 -5.89 -22.28 22.54
C ARG A 176 -6.70 -20.99 22.75
N PRO A 177 -6.82 -20.13 21.74
CA PRO A 177 -7.71 -18.97 21.80
C PRO A 177 -9.17 -19.40 21.98
N VAL A 178 -9.92 -18.68 22.80
CA VAL A 178 -11.34 -18.99 23.13
C VAL A 178 -12.22 -19.05 21.87
N TRP A 179 -11.94 -18.21 20.88
CA TRP A 179 -12.67 -18.17 19.61
C TRP A 179 -12.31 -19.31 18.65
N PHE A 180 -11.22 -20.04 18.91
CA PHE A 180 -10.74 -21.13 18.05
C PHE A 180 -11.10 -22.49 18.64
N GLY A 181 -12.35 -22.93 18.46
CA GLY A 181 -12.84 -24.19 19.01
C GLY A 181 -12.16 -25.45 18.45
N LYS A 182 -12.11 -26.53 19.25
CA LYS A 182 -11.50 -27.83 18.89
C LYS A 182 -12.14 -28.49 17.67
N ASN A 183 -13.43 -28.23 17.46
CA ASN A 183 -14.23 -28.90 16.43
C ASN A 183 -13.97 -28.37 15.01
N LEU A 184 -13.31 -27.21 14.85
CA LEU A 184 -13.14 -26.55 13.55
C LEU A 184 -12.22 -27.33 12.59
N LEU A 185 -11.27 -28.09 13.13
CA LEU A 185 -10.33 -28.90 12.35
C LEU A 185 -10.75 -30.37 12.27
N GLN A 186 -11.77 -30.77 13.02
CA GLN A 186 -12.25 -32.15 13.04
C GLN A 186 -13.26 -32.36 11.93
N ARG A 187 -13.09 -33.43 11.16
CA ARG A 187 -14.08 -33.86 10.17
C ARG A 187 -15.38 -34.19 10.89
N SER A 188 -16.52 -33.69 10.38
CA SER A 188 -17.82 -33.97 10.97
C SER A 188 -18.09 -35.47 10.96
N THR A 189 -18.41 -36.05 12.12
CA THR A 189 -18.72 -37.48 12.27
C THR A 189 -20.13 -37.82 11.77
N GLN A 190 -20.95 -36.83 11.39
CA GLN A 190 -22.27 -37.07 10.83
C GLN A 190 -22.18 -37.46 9.36
N PRO A 191 -22.83 -38.56 8.92
CA PRO A 191 -22.97 -38.84 7.50
C PRO A 191 -23.72 -37.67 6.85
N ALA A 192 -23.29 -37.24 5.67
CA ALA A 192 -23.94 -36.17 4.92
C ALA A 192 -25.39 -36.59 4.62
N THR A 193 -26.33 -36.19 5.47
CA THR A 193 -27.75 -36.34 5.20
C THR A 193 -28.09 -35.35 4.09
N THR A 194 -28.76 -35.84 3.07
CA THR A 194 -29.09 -35.13 1.83
C THR A 194 -30.07 -33.97 2.01
N ASP A 195 -30.46 -33.64 3.24
CA ASP A 195 -31.56 -32.72 3.55
C ASP A 195 -31.11 -31.51 4.40
N SER A 196 -29.87 -31.05 4.23
CA SER A 196 -29.32 -29.89 4.97
C SER A 196 -29.77 -28.51 4.43
N ALA A 197 -31.01 -28.41 3.96
CA ALA A 197 -31.62 -27.11 3.63
C ALA A 197 -32.09 -26.34 4.88
N GLU A 198 -32.13 -26.98 6.05
CA GLU A 198 -32.62 -26.40 7.31
C GLU A 198 -31.50 -26.27 8.36
N VAL A 199 -30.30 -25.85 7.96
CA VAL A 199 -29.33 -25.30 8.92
C VAL A 199 -29.43 -23.78 8.84
N ILE A 200 -30.08 -23.23 9.85
CA ILE A 200 -30.34 -21.81 10.17
C ILE A 200 -29.36 -20.88 9.43
N LYS A 201 -29.81 -20.35 8.28
CA LYS A 201 -29.22 -19.14 7.72
C LYS A 201 -29.57 -18.03 8.71
N PRO A 202 -28.61 -17.24 9.23
CA PRO A 202 -28.97 -15.99 9.90
C PRO A 202 -29.76 -15.18 8.89
N GLU A 203 -31.01 -14.86 9.24
CA GLU A 203 -31.95 -14.15 8.38
C GLU A 203 -31.27 -12.85 7.91
N THR A 204 -30.91 -12.82 6.64
CA THR A 204 -30.55 -11.58 5.97
C THR A 204 -31.87 -10.92 5.62
N GLU A 205 -32.34 -10.02 6.48
CA GLU A 205 -33.41 -9.10 6.14
C GLU A 205 -33.03 -8.40 4.83
N LYS A 206 -33.78 -8.68 3.79
CA LYS A 206 -33.66 -8.00 2.50
C LYS A 206 -34.06 -6.55 2.73
N LEU A 207 -33.08 -5.67 2.82
CA LEU A 207 -33.30 -4.23 2.74
C LEU A 207 -33.76 -3.92 1.31
N GLY A 208 -35.01 -3.45 1.20
CA GLY A 208 -35.54 -2.79 0.00
C GLY A 208 -34.94 -1.41 -0.20
#